data_AF-A0A2E6TL59-F1
#
_entry.id   AF-A0A2E6TL59-F1
#
_cell.length_a   1.000
_cell.length_b   1.000
_cell.length_c   1.000
_cell.angle_alpha   90.00
_cell.angle_beta   90.00
_cell.angle_gamma   90.00
#
_symmetry.space_group_name_H-M   'P 1'
#
loop_
_entity.id
_entity.type
_entity.pdbx_description
1 polymer ?
#
loop_
_entity_poly.entity_id
_entity_poly.type
_entity_poly.pdbx_seq_one_letter_code
_entity_poly.pdbx_strand_id
1 'polypeptide(L)'
;MSNDQTASIRWAIEELSKQKDEIESKISVARKRDDTSELIKEVLAQKDALDKRISALEDGLKVSSELVQAPVTQLENEKTEISEKLEIAQERLENLEQEEYFVELGRKLTGKQDTSKEFPEKADTNTLSNDSLELRTLSDLGTPLLANDPPTVDMSPTSPISFEQSGVQTSTQTETMKSTESRIQQNKVESTLEDGSRIPEADVDLVQPQNTKTLKPIAVSNLEETALALGVESDFLVEKATQSVLRMIARNGGKLSFPLEVEQVD
;
A
#
# COMPACT_ATOMS: atom_id res chain seq x y z
N MET A 1 -67.66 -34.64 -44.48
CA MET A 1 -67.21 -33.24 -44.35
C MET A 1 -66.47 -32.96 -43.03
N SER A 2 -66.87 -33.50 -41.87
CA SER A 2 -66.12 -33.26 -40.60
C SER A 2 -64.69 -33.81 -40.55
N ASN A 3 -64.37 -34.85 -41.32
CA ASN A 3 -63.05 -35.50 -41.25
C ASN A 3 -61.94 -34.65 -41.91
N ASP A 4 -62.22 -34.00 -43.04
CA ASP A 4 -61.27 -33.13 -43.74
C ASP A 4 -60.96 -31.85 -42.93
N GLN A 5 -61.99 -31.29 -42.28
CA GLN A 5 -61.82 -30.16 -41.38
C GLN A 5 -60.96 -30.54 -40.16
N THR A 6 -61.14 -31.75 -39.63
CA THR A 6 -60.32 -32.27 -38.52
C THR A 6 -58.86 -32.46 -38.95
N ALA A 7 -58.62 -32.99 -40.16
CA ALA A 7 -57.27 -33.14 -40.71
C ALA A 7 -56.58 -31.79 -40.96
N SER A 8 -57.30 -30.82 -41.51
CA SER A 8 -56.78 -29.45 -41.74
C SER A 8 -56.40 -28.75 -40.43
N ILE A 9 -57.22 -28.87 -39.38
CA ILE A 9 -56.91 -28.31 -38.07
C ILE A 9 -55.70 -28.99 -37.44
N ARG A 10 -55.57 -30.32 -37.57
CA ARG A 10 -54.39 -31.05 -37.07
C ARG A 10 -53.11 -30.57 -37.74
N TRP A 11 -53.13 -30.38 -39.05
CA TRP A 11 -51.99 -29.83 -39.79
C TRP A 11 -51.64 -28.42 -39.32
N ALA A 12 -52.65 -27.56 -39.15
CA ALA A 12 -52.43 -26.21 -38.64
C ALA A 12 -51.82 -26.21 -37.23
N ILE A 13 -52.27 -27.10 -36.35
CA ILE A 13 -51.71 -27.25 -35.00
C ILE A 13 -50.25 -27.71 -35.06
N GLU A 14 -49.93 -28.70 -35.90
CA GLU A 14 -48.56 -29.21 -36.06
C GLU A 14 -47.62 -28.15 -36.60
N GLU A 15 -48.04 -27.42 -37.64
CA GLU A 15 -47.24 -26.34 -38.24
C GLU A 15 -47.05 -25.17 -37.25
N LEU A 16 -48.10 -24.78 -36.52
CA LEU A 16 -48.00 -23.76 -35.48
C LEU A 16 -47.11 -24.22 -34.31
N SER A 17 -47.13 -25.51 -33.95
CA SER A 17 -46.23 -26.06 -32.94
C SER A 17 -44.77 -25.96 -33.39
N LYS A 18 -44.49 -26.30 -34.64
CA LYS A 18 -43.14 -26.17 -35.22
C LYS A 18 -42.67 -24.72 -35.24
N GLN A 19 -43.52 -23.78 -35.62
CA GLN A 19 -43.22 -22.35 -35.60
C GLN A 19 -42.93 -21.85 -34.18
N LYS A 20 -43.70 -22.32 -33.19
CA LYS A 20 -43.48 -22.00 -31.78
C LYS A 20 -42.10 -22.48 -31.31
N ASP A 21 -41.73 -23.73 -31.62
CA ASP A 21 -40.44 -24.29 -31.22
C ASP A 21 -39.27 -23.56 -31.90
N GLU A 22 -39.44 -23.15 -33.16
CA GLU A 22 -38.45 -22.33 -33.86
C GLU A 22 -38.26 -20.95 -33.20
N ILE A 23 -39.36 -20.31 -32.78
CA ILE A 23 -39.31 -19.03 -32.07
C ILE A 23 -38.64 -19.19 -30.70
N GLU A 24 -38.96 -20.25 -29.96
CA GLU A 24 -38.35 -20.51 -28.64
C GLU A 24 -36.82 -20.67 -28.77
N SER A 25 -36.36 -21.38 -29.81
CA SER A 25 -34.93 -21.49 -30.13
C SER A 25 -34.29 -20.12 -30.42
N LYS A 26 -34.94 -19.28 -31.23
CA LYS A 26 -34.47 -17.91 -31.52
C LYS A 26 -34.42 -17.04 -30.26
N ILE A 27 -35.41 -17.14 -29.37
CA ILE A 27 -35.45 -16.42 -28.09
C ILE A 27 -34.29 -16.86 -27.21
N SER A 28 -34.00 -18.16 -27.12
CA SER A 28 -32.86 -18.68 -26.36
C SER A 28 -31.53 -18.10 -26.84
N VAL A 29 -31.32 -18.03 -28.15
CA VAL A 29 -30.13 -17.40 -28.75
C VAL A 29 -30.09 -15.90 -28.47
N ALA A 30 -31.22 -15.20 -28.59
CA ALA A 30 -31.31 -13.77 -28.33
C ALA A 30 -30.97 -13.43 -26.87
N ARG A 31 -31.46 -14.21 -25.90
CA ARG A 31 -31.12 -14.06 -24.47
C ARG A 31 -29.63 -14.21 -24.23
N LYS A 32 -29.01 -15.29 -24.74
CA LYS A 32 -27.56 -15.49 -24.61
C LYS A 32 -26.74 -14.35 -25.22
N ARG A 33 -27.20 -13.81 -26.35
CA ARG A 33 -26.57 -12.64 -26.99
C ARG A 33 -26.68 -11.41 -26.08
N ASP A 34 -27.84 -11.17 -25.47
CA ASP A 34 -28.06 -10.04 -24.57
C ASP A 34 -27.20 -10.15 -23.31
N ASP A 35 -27.16 -11.32 -22.67
CA ASP A 35 -26.29 -11.60 -21.51
C ASP A 35 -24.81 -11.36 -21.85
N THR A 36 -24.38 -11.83 -23.02
CA THR A 36 -23.00 -11.61 -23.50
C THR A 36 -22.74 -10.13 -23.76
N SER A 37 -23.72 -9.40 -24.33
CA SER A 37 -23.59 -7.96 -24.55
C SER A 37 -23.49 -7.17 -23.25
N GLU A 38 -24.20 -7.58 -22.19
CA GLU A 38 -24.09 -6.98 -20.86
C GLU A 38 -22.70 -7.25 -20.26
N LEU A 39 -22.21 -8.48 -20.34
CA LEU A 39 -20.86 -8.82 -19.90
C LEU A 39 -19.78 -8.01 -20.62
N ILE A 40 -19.93 -7.82 -21.94
CA ILE A 40 -18.99 -6.99 -22.73
C ILE A 40 -19.00 -5.54 -22.22
N LYS A 41 -20.18 -4.96 -21.93
CA LYS A 41 -20.26 -3.58 -21.40
C LYS A 41 -19.57 -3.45 -20.05
N GLU A 42 -19.75 -4.42 -19.16
CA GLU A 42 -19.08 -4.44 -17.86
C GLU A 42 -17.56 -4.53 -18.00
N VAL A 43 -17.06 -5.44 -18.85
CA VAL A 43 -15.61 -5.57 -19.10
C VAL A 43 -15.04 -4.29 -19.70
N LEU A 44 -15.75 -3.61 -20.61
CA LEU A 44 -15.32 -2.31 -21.14
C LEU A 44 -15.27 -1.23 -20.06
N ALA A 45 -16.25 -1.18 -19.17
CA ALA A 45 -16.24 -0.24 -18.04
C ALA A 45 -15.06 -0.50 -17.09
N GLN A 46 -14.74 -1.78 -16.83
CA GLN A 46 -13.57 -2.16 -16.05
C GLN A 46 -12.26 -1.77 -16.73
N LYS A 47 -12.17 -1.97 -18.05
CA LYS A 47 -11.02 -1.54 -18.85
C LYS A 47 -10.80 -0.03 -18.74
N ASP A 48 -11.86 0.76 -18.92
CA ASP A 48 -11.77 2.23 -18.82
C ASP A 48 -11.37 2.69 -17.39
N ALA A 49 -11.82 1.97 -16.36
CA ALA A 49 -11.40 2.23 -14.98
C ALA A 49 -9.91 1.92 -14.75
N LEU A 50 -9.40 0.84 -15.33
CA LEU A 50 -7.98 0.50 -15.29
C LEU A 50 -7.13 1.51 -16.06
N ASP A 51 -7.55 1.92 -17.25
CA ASP A 51 -6.85 2.92 -18.06
C ASP A 51 -6.71 4.24 -17.26
N LYS A 52 -7.78 4.70 -16.60
CA LYS A 52 -7.72 5.88 -15.70
C LYS A 52 -6.74 5.71 -14.56
N ARG A 53 -6.70 4.53 -13.93
CA ARG A 53 -5.76 4.24 -12.83
C ARG A 53 -4.32 4.22 -13.33
N ILE A 54 -4.08 3.64 -14.50
CA ILE A 54 -2.75 3.63 -15.13
C ILE A 54 -2.31 5.06 -15.42
N SER A 55 -3.14 5.88 -16.05
CA SER A 55 -2.80 7.30 -16.31
C SER A 55 -2.49 8.06 -15.02
N ALA A 56 -3.27 7.86 -13.95
CA ALA A 56 -2.98 8.50 -12.66
C ALA A 56 -1.64 8.04 -12.05
N LEU A 57 -1.28 6.76 -12.21
CA LEU A 57 0.01 6.23 -11.76
C LEU A 57 1.17 6.75 -12.61
N GLU A 58 1.00 6.86 -13.93
CA GLU A 58 2.00 7.43 -14.85
C GLU A 58 2.24 8.92 -14.55
N ASP A 59 1.17 9.69 -14.34
CA ASP A 59 1.26 11.09 -13.94
C ASP A 59 1.97 11.23 -12.58
N GLY A 60 1.61 10.39 -11.59
CA GLY A 60 2.27 10.36 -10.29
C GLY A 60 3.76 10.00 -10.39
N LEU A 61 4.12 9.03 -11.24
CA LEU A 61 5.51 8.66 -11.49
C LEU A 61 6.26 9.82 -12.15
N LYS A 62 5.66 10.48 -13.15
CA LYS A 62 6.26 11.64 -13.81
C LYS A 62 6.55 12.77 -12.84
N VAL A 63 5.58 13.12 -11.97
CA VAL A 63 5.77 14.13 -10.92
C VAL A 63 6.89 13.74 -9.97
N SER A 64 6.95 12.47 -9.54
CA SER A 64 8.01 11.99 -8.65
C SER A 64 9.40 12.03 -9.30
N SER A 65 9.49 11.71 -10.60
CA SER A 65 10.74 11.77 -11.36
C SER A 65 11.20 13.20 -11.61
N GLU A 66 10.27 14.15 -11.82
CA GLU A 66 10.61 15.57 -11.99
C GLU A 66 11.15 16.18 -10.69
N LEU A 67 10.62 15.76 -9.54
CA LEU A 67 11.05 16.24 -8.24
C LEU A 67 12.44 15.71 -7.84
N VAL A 68 12.72 14.43 -8.12
CA VAL A 68 13.98 13.77 -7.77
C VAL A 68 14.48 12.97 -8.96
N GLN A 69 15.46 13.54 -9.66
CA GLN A 69 16.06 12.92 -10.84
C GLN A 69 17.23 11.98 -10.48
N ALA A 70 17.84 12.17 -9.32
CA ALA A 70 18.99 11.38 -8.88
C ALA A 70 18.54 9.97 -8.46
N PRO A 71 19.29 8.92 -8.85
CA PRO A 71 19.00 7.56 -8.42
C PRO A 71 19.19 7.43 -6.91
N VAL A 72 18.38 6.57 -6.28
CA VAL A 72 18.39 6.34 -4.82
C VAL A 72 19.79 6.01 -4.31
N THR A 73 20.54 5.18 -5.02
CA THR A 73 21.91 4.79 -4.66
C THR A 73 22.86 5.99 -4.57
N GLN A 74 22.68 7.00 -5.42
CA GLN A 74 23.49 8.22 -5.36
C GLN A 74 23.14 9.03 -4.10
N LEU A 75 21.85 9.20 -3.81
CA LEU A 75 21.41 9.92 -2.62
C LEU A 75 21.83 9.21 -1.32
N GLU A 76 21.82 7.87 -1.31
CA GLU A 76 22.32 7.08 -0.20
C GLU A 76 23.83 7.27 0.00
N ASN A 77 24.61 7.26 -1.08
CA ASN A 77 26.04 7.53 -1.02
C ASN A 77 26.31 8.95 -0.51
N GLU A 78 25.64 9.97 -1.06
CA GLU A 78 25.76 11.37 -0.60
C GLU A 78 25.38 11.51 0.88
N LYS A 79 24.35 10.80 1.34
CA LYS A 79 23.97 10.75 2.76
C LYS A 79 25.09 10.18 3.62
N THR A 80 25.74 9.09 3.20
CA THR A 80 26.88 8.52 3.96
C THR A 80 28.07 9.46 4.00
N GLU A 81 28.43 10.10 2.88
CA GLU A 81 29.51 11.08 2.81
C GLU A 81 29.25 12.30 3.72
N ILE A 82 28.02 12.81 3.72
CA ILE A 82 27.62 13.90 4.63
C ILE A 82 27.68 13.45 6.09
N SER A 83 27.31 12.19 6.38
CA SER A 83 27.36 11.65 7.74
C SER A 83 28.79 11.56 8.26
N GLU A 84 29.72 11.06 7.44
CA GLU A 84 31.16 11.02 7.77
C GLU A 84 31.72 12.43 8.02
N LYS A 85 31.42 13.38 7.12
CA LYS A 85 31.85 14.78 7.30
C LYS A 85 31.29 15.40 8.58
N LEU A 86 30.05 15.05 8.94
CA LEU A 86 29.41 15.52 10.15
C LEU A 86 30.10 14.94 11.39
N GLU A 87 30.44 13.65 11.39
CA GLU A 87 31.21 12.99 12.45
C GLU A 87 32.56 13.69 12.66
N ILE A 88 33.31 13.92 11.58
CA ILE A 88 34.61 14.63 11.64
C ILE A 88 34.44 16.06 12.20
N ALA A 89 33.39 16.78 11.78
CA ALA A 89 33.13 18.13 12.27
C ALA A 89 32.77 18.15 13.76
N GLN A 90 32.03 17.14 14.24
CA GLN A 90 31.71 16.96 15.65
C GLN A 90 32.96 16.65 16.48
N GLU A 91 33.80 15.72 16.04
CA GLU A 91 35.07 15.40 16.72
C GLU A 91 35.99 16.63 16.78
N ARG A 92 36.09 17.38 15.67
CA ARG A 92 36.89 18.61 15.62
C ARG A 92 36.35 19.68 16.58
N LEU A 93 35.03 19.81 16.70
CA LEU A 93 34.41 20.73 17.66
C LEU A 93 34.75 20.32 19.09
N GLU A 94 34.58 19.05 19.44
CA GLU A 94 34.91 18.52 20.77
C GLU A 94 36.39 18.79 21.12
N ASN A 95 37.30 18.55 20.18
CA ASN A 95 38.72 18.82 20.37
C ASN A 95 39.01 20.32 20.63
N LEU A 96 38.32 21.23 19.93
CA LEU A 96 38.48 22.67 20.15
C LEU A 96 37.90 23.11 21.49
N GLU A 97 36.76 22.57 21.90
CA GLU A 97 36.17 22.83 23.22
C GLU A 97 37.07 22.34 24.36
N GLN A 98 37.72 21.17 24.18
CA GLN A 98 38.71 20.66 25.13
C GLN A 98 39.95 21.57 25.19
N GLU A 99 40.48 22.00 24.05
CA GLU A 99 41.62 22.94 24.02
C GLU A 99 41.27 24.27 24.69
N GLU A 100 40.07 24.84 24.41
CA GLU A 100 39.59 26.05 25.08
C GLU A 100 39.52 25.86 26.60
N TYR A 101 39.01 24.72 27.07
CA TYR A 101 38.96 24.40 28.49
C TYR A 101 40.36 24.38 29.13
N PHE A 102 41.35 23.78 28.46
CA PHE A 102 42.73 23.76 28.96
C PHE A 102 43.39 25.14 28.93
N VAL A 103 43.14 25.94 27.89
CA VAL A 103 43.62 27.33 27.81
C VAL A 103 43.06 28.17 28.95
N GLU A 104 41.75 28.08 29.19
CA GLU A 104 41.06 28.78 30.28
C GLU A 104 41.60 28.34 31.66
N LEU A 105 41.82 27.04 31.85
CA LEU A 105 42.43 26.51 33.07
C LEU A 105 43.88 27.02 33.25
N GLY A 106 44.66 27.07 32.18
CA GLY A 106 46.02 27.62 32.17
C GLY A 106 46.05 29.12 32.51
N ARG A 107 45.09 29.91 32.00
CA ARG A 107 44.91 31.32 32.37
C ARG A 107 44.63 31.48 33.85
N LYS A 108 43.67 30.70 34.38
CA LYS A 108 43.32 30.66 35.81
C LYS A 108 44.53 30.29 36.69
N LEU A 109 45.35 29.32 36.27
CA LEU A 109 46.52 28.88 37.04
C LEU A 109 47.68 29.89 37.00
N THR A 110 47.88 30.57 35.86
CA THR A 110 48.97 31.55 35.69
C THR A 110 48.64 32.89 36.36
N GLY A 111 47.46 33.05 36.96
CA GLY A 111 47.01 34.31 37.57
C GLY A 111 46.81 35.44 36.55
N LYS A 112 46.84 35.13 35.25
CA LYS A 112 46.49 36.05 34.17
C LYS A 112 44.97 36.06 34.09
N GLN A 113 44.31 36.67 35.08
CA GLN A 113 42.92 37.04 34.91
C GLN A 113 42.83 38.02 33.74
N ASP A 114 41.83 37.81 32.88
CA ASP A 114 41.56 38.67 31.73
C ASP A 114 41.26 40.11 32.17
N THR A 115 42.29 40.95 32.25
CA THR A 115 42.17 42.41 32.20
C THR A 115 42.28 42.91 30.76
N SER A 116 41.84 42.11 29.78
CA SER A 116 41.91 42.47 28.35
C SER A 116 40.69 42.00 27.58
N LYS A 117 39.51 42.36 28.10
CA LYS A 117 38.39 42.79 27.26
C LYS A 117 38.24 44.30 27.41
N GLU A 118 39.30 45.05 27.16
CA GLU A 118 39.22 46.49 26.98
C GLU A 118 39.56 46.79 25.52
N PHE A 119 38.55 47.28 24.81
CA PHE A 119 38.68 47.86 23.48
C PHE A 119 39.77 48.96 23.52
N PRO A 120 40.50 49.20 22.41
CA PRO A 120 41.51 50.24 22.41
C PRO A 120 40.82 51.59 22.30
N GLU A 121 40.79 52.37 23.38
CA GLU A 121 40.50 53.79 23.27
C GLU A 121 41.60 54.64 23.90
N LYS A 122 42.44 55.14 22.99
CA LYS A 122 43.07 56.47 22.90
C LYS A 122 43.46 57.20 24.20
N ALA A 123 44.74 57.58 24.20
CA ALA A 123 45.26 58.90 24.58
C ALA A 123 44.51 59.71 25.65
N ASP A 124 45.23 59.92 26.75
CA ASP A 124 45.34 61.16 27.51
C ASP A 124 44.23 61.56 28.52
N THR A 125 44.66 61.52 29.79
CA THR A 125 44.45 62.48 30.90
C THR A 125 43.35 62.27 31.95
N ASN A 126 43.84 62.08 33.18
CA ASN A 126 43.39 62.61 34.48
C ASN A 126 41.98 62.33 35.03
N THR A 127 41.95 61.38 35.99
CA THR A 127 41.45 61.54 37.38
C THR A 127 40.15 62.35 37.64
N LEU A 128 39.03 61.64 37.93
CA LEU A 128 38.41 61.48 39.26
C LEU A 128 36.88 61.21 39.20
N SER A 129 36.48 60.16 39.93
CA SER A 129 35.24 60.00 40.73
C SER A 129 33.87 59.73 40.07
N ASN A 130 33.45 58.46 40.22
CA ASN A 130 32.17 57.94 40.72
C ASN A 130 30.86 58.68 40.40
N ASP A 131 29.97 58.04 39.64
CA ASP A 131 28.82 57.37 40.28
C ASP A 131 28.26 56.23 39.38
N SER A 132 27.89 55.15 40.04
CA SER A 132 27.32 53.92 39.45
C SER A 132 25.80 54.06 39.32
N LEU A 133 25.20 53.48 38.27
CA LEU A 133 24.17 52.43 38.34
C LEU A 133 23.43 52.23 36.99
N GLU A 134 23.55 51.01 36.48
CA GLU A 134 22.47 50.13 35.96
C GLU A 134 21.77 50.39 34.61
N LEU A 135 22.00 49.41 33.70
CA LEU A 135 21.01 48.64 32.93
C LEU A 135 19.98 49.36 32.02
N ARG A 136 20.13 49.18 30.69
CA ARG A 136 19.31 48.29 29.82
C ARG A 136 19.17 48.81 28.38
N THR A 137 19.53 47.91 27.45
CA THR A 137 18.91 47.66 26.13
C THR A 137 18.68 48.82 25.16
N LEU A 138 19.50 48.87 24.11
CA LEU A 138 19.21 49.47 22.80
C LEU A 138 19.74 48.44 21.78
N SER A 139 18.98 47.58 21.09
CA SER A 139 17.77 47.77 20.27
C SER A 139 17.66 49.12 19.59
N ASP A 140 17.67 49.04 18.25
CA ASP A 140 17.27 50.04 17.24
C ASP A 140 18.42 50.99 16.79
N LEU A 141 18.69 51.26 15.50
CA LEU A 141 17.80 51.36 14.34
C LEU A 141 18.56 51.59 13.00
N GLY A 142 18.02 51.10 11.88
CA GLY A 142 18.00 51.78 10.57
C GLY A 142 18.47 50.96 9.34
N THR A 143 17.73 50.81 8.21
CA THR A 143 16.46 51.40 7.70
C THR A 143 16.06 50.67 6.36
N PRO A 144 15.00 51.02 5.58
CA PRO A 144 13.68 50.35 5.53
C PRO A 144 13.23 49.81 4.14
N LEU A 145 11.96 49.32 4.08
CA LEU A 145 10.98 49.40 2.96
C LEU A 145 10.76 48.16 2.06
N LEU A 146 9.73 47.35 2.34
CA LEU A 146 8.55 47.16 1.47
C LEU A 146 7.44 46.38 2.19
N ALA A 147 6.19 46.70 1.85
CA ALA A 147 4.96 46.48 2.62
C ALA A 147 4.35 45.05 2.59
N ASN A 148 3.58 44.76 3.65
CA ASN A 148 2.58 43.69 3.81
C ASN A 148 1.42 43.82 2.79
N ASP A 149 0.69 42.74 2.46
CA ASP A 149 -0.45 42.16 3.22
C ASP A 149 -0.79 40.72 2.76
N PRO A 150 -1.38 39.81 3.58
CA PRO A 150 -2.78 39.92 4.06
C PRO A 150 -3.04 39.40 5.52
N PRO A 151 -4.30 39.51 6.05
CA PRO A 151 -4.55 39.68 7.49
C PRO A 151 -4.82 38.38 8.26
N THR A 152 -4.52 38.48 9.57
CA THR A 152 -4.91 37.57 10.64
C THR A 152 -6.40 37.72 11.00
N VAL A 153 -7.05 36.60 11.35
CA VAL A 153 -8.19 36.64 12.27
C VAL A 153 -8.11 35.49 13.27
N ASP A 154 -8.27 35.93 14.51
CA ASP A 154 -8.11 35.30 15.80
C ASP A 154 -9.21 34.27 16.10
N MET A 155 -8.83 33.20 16.81
CA MET A 155 -9.70 32.13 17.26
C MET A 155 -10.08 32.35 18.73
N SER A 156 -11.34 32.74 18.97
CA SER A 156 -11.98 32.65 20.27
C SER A 156 -13.32 31.90 20.14
N PRO A 157 -13.57 30.85 20.94
CA PRO A 157 -14.80 30.07 20.85
C PRO A 157 -15.89 30.65 21.76
N THR A 158 -17.04 30.99 21.18
CA THR A 158 -18.27 31.29 21.93
C THR A 158 -19.14 30.04 22.03
N SER A 159 -19.69 29.84 23.23
CA SER A 159 -20.50 28.72 23.72
C SER A 159 -21.82 28.44 22.96
N PRO A 160 -22.50 27.30 23.23
CA PRO A 160 -23.45 26.64 22.34
C PRO A 160 -24.90 27.03 22.58
N ILE A 161 -25.75 26.86 21.55
CA ILE A 161 -27.22 26.89 21.67
C ILE A 161 -27.76 25.45 21.70
N SER A 162 -28.45 25.17 22.81
CA SER A 162 -29.50 24.20 23.13
C SER A 162 -29.54 22.78 22.56
N PHE A 163 -29.45 21.87 23.54
CA PHE A 163 -30.02 20.52 23.68
C PHE A 163 -31.48 20.36 23.19
N GLU A 164 -31.78 19.20 22.59
CA GLU A 164 -32.72 18.21 23.17
C GLU A 164 -32.15 16.78 23.06
N GLN A 165 -31.55 16.35 24.18
CA GLN A 165 -31.66 15.05 24.86
C GLN A 165 -32.04 13.77 24.07
N SER A 166 -31.08 12.84 23.93
CA SER A 166 -31.03 11.61 24.76
C SER A 166 -29.82 10.72 24.42
N GLY A 167 -29.12 10.22 25.44
CA GLY A 167 -28.38 8.96 25.34
C GLY A 167 -26.86 9.02 25.26
N VAL A 168 -26.22 9.03 26.43
CA VAL A 168 -24.80 8.82 26.74
C VAL A 168 -24.18 7.60 26.02
N GLN A 169 -22.98 7.74 25.42
CA GLN A 169 -21.73 7.07 25.83
C GLN A 169 -20.58 7.31 24.83
N THR A 170 -19.48 7.80 25.36
CA THR A 170 -18.18 8.03 24.72
C THR A 170 -17.44 6.71 24.48
N SER A 171 -16.91 6.49 23.28
CA SER A 171 -15.73 5.66 23.08
C SER A 171 -15.03 6.04 21.77
N THR A 172 -13.81 6.56 21.89
CA THR A 172 -12.87 6.79 20.79
C THR A 172 -12.39 5.45 20.24
N GLN A 173 -12.71 5.15 18.98
CA GLN A 173 -12.02 4.11 18.21
C GLN A 173 -11.61 4.68 16.84
N THR A 174 -10.31 4.55 16.55
CA THR A 174 -9.70 4.66 15.23
C THR A 174 -10.28 3.58 14.32
N GLU A 175 -10.97 3.97 13.24
CA GLU A 175 -11.52 3.02 12.27
C GLU A 175 -10.45 2.57 11.27
N THR A 176 -9.98 1.34 11.44
CA THR A 176 -9.26 0.56 10.44
C THR A 176 -10.25 0.10 9.36
N MET A 177 -9.99 0.37 8.08
CA MET A 177 -10.88 -0.01 6.98
C MET A 177 -11.07 -1.52 6.92
N LYS A 178 -12.32 -1.99 6.99
CA LYS A 178 -12.67 -3.42 6.95
C LYS A 178 -12.75 -3.93 5.50
N SER A 179 -12.12 -5.07 5.26
CA SER A 179 -12.16 -5.84 4.00
C SER A 179 -13.61 -6.18 3.59
N THR A 180 -13.97 -5.88 2.34
CA THR A 180 -15.24 -6.25 1.73
C THR A 180 -15.26 -7.75 1.39
N GLU A 181 -15.84 -8.56 2.26
CA GLU A 181 -16.21 -9.95 1.94
C GLU A 181 -17.52 -9.94 1.12
N SER A 182 -17.42 -10.33 -0.15
CA SER A 182 -18.57 -10.63 -1.01
C SER A 182 -19.37 -11.80 -0.44
N ARG A 183 -20.54 -11.49 0.11
CA ARG A 183 -21.50 -12.44 0.69
C ARG A 183 -22.30 -13.15 -0.41
N ILE A 184 -22.02 -14.42 -0.67
CA ILE A 184 -22.96 -15.30 -1.40
C ILE A 184 -23.92 -15.92 -0.37
N GLN A 185 -25.22 -15.67 -0.57
CA GLN A 185 -26.30 -16.25 0.22
C GLN A 185 -26.37 -17.76 -0.04
N GLN A 186 -26.31 -18.57 1.02
CA GLN A 186 -26.63 -19.99 0.95
C GLN A 186 -28.13 -20.16 0.75
N ASN A 187 -28.54 -20.58 -0.45
CA ASN A 187 -29.84 -21.22 -0.63
C ASN A 187 -29.70 -22.73 -0.43
N LYS A 188 -30.45 -23.21 0.55
CA LYS A 188 -30.71 -24.61 0.92
C LYS A 188 -31.65 -25.25 -0.11
N VAL A 189 -31.18 -26.28 -0.83
CA VAL A 189 -32.01 -27.37 -1.42
C VAL A 189 -31.10 -28.62 -1.45
N GLU A 190 -31.22 -29.50 -0.46
CA GLU A 190 -31.94 -30.78 -0.53
C GLU A 190 -31.26 -31.79 -1.48
N SER A 191 -30.79 -32.86 -0.86
CA SER A 191 -30.25 -34.10 -1.40
C SER A 191 -31.17 -34.73 -2.46
N THR A 192 -30.62 -35.09 -3.62
CA THR A 192 -30.98 -36.35 -4.30
C THR A 192 -29.79 -36.81 -5.14
N LEU A 193 -29.26 -37.98 -4.77
CA LEU A 193 -28.38 -38.80 -5.61
C LEU A 193 -29.23 -39.38 -6.74
N GLU A 194 -28.84 -39.22 -7.99
CA GLU A 194 -29.13 -40.20 -9.04
C GLU A 194 -28.05 -40.13 -10.12
N ASP A 195 -27.75 -41.32 -10.61
CA ASP A 195 -26.67 -41.80 -11.44
C ASP A 195 -26.92 -41.55 -12.94
N GLY A 196 -25.84 -41.54 -13.74
CA GLY A 196 -25.89 -42.07 -15.10
C GLY A 196 -25.75 -41.10 -16.29
N SER A 197 -24.72 -41.42 -17.10
CA SER A 197 -24.74 -41.46 -18.58
C SER A 197 -24.40 -40.16 -19.32
N ARG A 198 -23.58 -40.10 -20.38
CA ARG A 198 -22.64 -40.99 -21.12
C ARG A 198 -22.20 -40.12 -22.32
N ILE A 199 -20.92 -40.03 -22.63
CA ILE A 199 -20.45 -39.56 -23.95
C ILE A 199 -19.34 -40.53 -24.41
N PRO A 200 -19.37 -41.01 -25.67
CA PRO A 200 -18.80 -42.30 -26.05
C PRO A 200 -17.30 -42.28 -26.39
N GLU A 201 -16.77 -43.50 -26.38
CA GLU A 201 -15.46 -43.94 -26.85
C GLU A 201 -15.09 -43.37 -28.22
N ALA A 202 -13.87 -42.83 -28.30
CA ALA A 202 -13.06 -42.84 -29.51
C ALA A 202 -11.69 -43.41 -29.14
N ASP A 203 -11.27 -44.39 -29.94
CA ASP A 203 -10.17 -45.29 -29.72
C ASP A 203 -8.79 -44.61 -29.53
N VAL A 204 -8.13 -45.05 -28.46
CA VAL A 204 -6.71 -45.45 -28.36
C VAL A 204 -5.70 -44.72 -29.26
N ASP A 205 -4.90 -43.83 -28.66
CA ASP A 205 -3.44 -43.99 -28.78
C ASP A 205 -2.76 -43.57 -27.46
N LEU A 206 -1.98 -44.50 -26.92
CA LEU A 206 -1.35 -44.44 -25.61
C LEU A 206 -0.03 -43.68 -25.74
N VAL A 207 -0.07 -42.34 -25.71
CA VAL A 207 1.16 -41.54 -25.65
C VAL A 207 1.57 -41.34 -24.20
N GLN A 208 2.43 -42.25 -23.75
CA GLN A 208 3.33 -42.12 -22.60
C GLN A 208 3.92 -40.69 -22.54
N PRO A 209 3.78 -39.92 -21.44
CA PRO A 209 4.71 -38.83 -21.19
C PRO A 209 6.03 -39.42 -20.72
N GLN A 210 6.87 -39.86 -21.66
CA GLN A 210 8.30 -39.97 -21.42
C GLN A 210 8.89 -38.56 -21.28
N ASN A 211 8.87 -38.02 -20.07
CA ASN A 211 9.92 -37.11 -19.63
C ASN A 211 10.00 -37.10 -18.10
N THR A 212 10.33 -38.24 -17.52
CA THR A 212 10.95 -38.26 -16.20
C THR A 212 12.36 -37.69 -16.34
N LYS A 213 12.46 -36.36 -16.43
CA LYS A 213 13.67 -35.69 -15.97
C LYS A 213 13.79 -36.05 -14.50
N THR A 214 14.62 -37.03 -14.20
CA THR A 214 15.09 -37.33 -12.85
C THR A 214 15.67 -36.04 -12.29
N LEU A 215 14.84 -35.31 -11.54
CA LEU A 215 15.30 -34.19 -10.75
C LEU A 215 16.23 -34.79 -9.71
N LYS A 216 17.47 -34.29 -9.68
CA LYS A 216 18.42 -34.66 -8.62
C LYS A 216 17.71 -34.42 -7.28
N PRO A 217 17.88 -35.30 -6.28
CA PRO A 217 17.34 -35.05 -4.96
C PRO A 217 17.86 -33.69 -4.49
N ILE A 218 16.95 -32.72 -4.40
CA ILE A 218 17.26 -31.41 -3.83
C ILE A 218 17.54 -31.70 -2.36
N ALA A 219 18.74 -31.32 -1.93
CA ALA A 219 19.04 -31.28 -0.51
C ALA A 219 17.97 -30.42 0.16
N VAL A 220 17.27 -30.99 1.14
CA VAL A 220 16.30 -30.28 1.95
C VAL A 220 17.03 -29.20 2.75
N SER A 221 17.06 -27.99 2.19
CA SER A 221 17.50 -26.78 2.85
C SER A 221 16.53 -26.44 3.98
N ASN A 222 17.04 -25.87 5.07
CA ASN A 222 16.16 -25.39 6.12
C ASN A 222 15.33 -24.18 5.62
N LEU A 223 14.23 -23.88 6.31
CA LEU A 223 13.29 -22.83 5.90
C LEU A 223 13.98 -21.45 5.79
N GLU A 224 14.91 -21.17 6.69
CA GLU A 224 15.66 -19.92 6.76
C GLU A 224 16.62 -19.75 5.56
N GLU A 225 17.36 -20.79 5.20
CA GLU A 225 18.23 -20.85 4.02
C GLU A 225 17.41 -20.73 2.73
N THR A 226 16.24 -21.35 2.69
CA THR A 226 15.32 -21.26 1.55
C THR A 226 14.79 -19.83 1.38
N ALA A 227 14.41 -19.20 2.49
CA ALA A 227 13.96 -17.82 2.50
C ALA A 227 15.06 -16.86 2.05
N LEU A 228 16.28 -17.05 2.58
CA LEU A 228 17.47 -16.26 2.21
C LEU A 228 17.84 -16.45 0.73
N ALA A 229 17.80 -17.67 0.21
CA ALA A 229 18.04 -17.95 -1.21
C ALA A 229 17.00 -17.30 -2.14
N LEU A 230 15.75 -17.15 -1.67
CA LEU A 230 14.67 -16.47 -2.37
C LEU A 230 14.66 -14.96 -2.13
N GLY A 231 15.53 -14.43 -1.27
CA GLY A 231 15.58 -13.01 -0.91
C GLY A 231 14.35 -12.53 -0.15
N VAL A 232 13.68 -13.42 0.59
CA VAL A 232 12.48 -13.11 1.39
C VAL A 232 12.73 -13.42 2.87
N GLU A 233 11.99 -12.75 3.75
CA GLU A 233 12.02 -13.06 5.18
C GLU A 233 11.38 -14.44 5.45
N SER A 234 11.94 -15.18 6.41
CA SER A 234 11.45 -16.50 6.80
C SER A 234 10.00 -16.45 7.28
N ASP A 235 9.65 -15.45 8.09
CA ASP A 235 8.29 -15.25 8.62
C ASP A 235 7.27 -14.96 7.52
N PHE A 236 7.67 -14.18 6.51
CA PHE A 236 6.84 -13.92 5.33
C PHE A 236 6.58 -15.20 4.54
N LEU A 237 7.61 -16.03 4.35
CA LEU A 237 7.48 -17.30 3.63
C LEU A 237 6.56 -18.27 4.37
N VAL A 238 6.63 -18.33 5.70
CA VAL A 238 5.71 -19.11 6.55
C VAL A 238 4.29 -18.59 6.39
N GLU A 239 4.06 -17.30 6.55
CA GLU A 239 2.73 -16.70 6.47
C GLU A 239 2.07 -17.02 5.11
N LYS A 240 2.81 -16.85 4.01
CA LYS A 240 2.30 -17.14 2.67
C LYS A 240 2.09 -18.63 2.42
N ALA A 241 2.99 -19.49 2.90
CA ALA A 241 2.82 -20.94 2.81
C ALA A 241 1.56 -21.40 3.55
N THR A 242 1.37 -20.95 4.79
CA THR A 242 0.19 -21.26 5.60
C THR A 242 -1.08 -20.75 4.92
N GLN A 243 -1.10 -19.49 4.47
CA GLN A 243 -2.26 -18.93 3.79
C GLN A 243 -2.61 -19.68 2.49
N SER A 244 -1.61 -20.11 1.73
CA SER A 244 -1.78 -20.92 0.52
C SER A 244 -2.44 -22.27 0.85
N VAL A 245 -1.96 -22.95 1.89
CA VAL A 245 -2.54 -24.21 2.38
C VAL A 245 -3.99 -24.01 2.83
N LEU A 246 -4.30 -22.96 3.60
CA LEU A 246 -5.68 -22.66 4.02
C LEU A 246 -6.61 -22.42 2.82
N ARG A 247 -6.14 -21.67 1.81
CA ARG A 247 -6.92 -21.45 0.57
C ARG A 247 -7.17 -22.76 -0.18
N MET A 248 -6.16 -23.64 -0.25
CA MET A 248 -6.31 -24.95 -0.87
C MET A 248 -7.33 -25.83 -0.15
N ILE A 249 -7.26 -25.87 1.19
CA ILE A 249 -8.22 -26.62 2.03
C ILE A 249 -9.64 -26.08 1.84
N ALA A 250 -9.82 -24.75 1.84
CA ALA A 250 -11.12 -24.12 1.62
C ALA A 250 -11.69 -24.46 0.24
N ARG A 251 -10.84 -24.44 -0.80
CA ARG A 251 -11.25 -24.80 -2.17
C ARG A 251 -11.66 -26.27 -2.30
N ASN A 252 -10.99 -27.17 -1.59
CA ASN A 252 -11.19 -28.61 -1.71
C ASN A 252 -12.22 -29.17 -0.70
N GLY A 253 -13.04 -28.32 -0.08
CA GLY A 253 -14.07 -28.74 0.87
C GLY A 253 -13.50 -29.42 2.12
N GLY A 254 -12.34 -28.96 2.61
CA GLY A 254 -11.68 -29.51 3.80
C GLY A 254 -10.68 -30.63 3.53
N LYS A 255 -10.46 -31.02 2.27
CA LYS A 255 -9.52 -32.09 1.90
C LYS A 255 -8.17 -31.53 1.47
N LEU A 256 -7.11 -31.90 2.19
CA LEU A 256 -5.73 -31.61 1.80
C LEU A 256 -5.32 -32.60 0.70
N SER A 257 -5.03 -32.08 -0.50
CA SER A 257 -4.52 -32.89 -1.60
C SER A 257 -3.18 -32.30 -2.04
N PHE A 258 -2.11 -33.08 -1.98
CA PHE A 258 -0.84 -32.66 -2.54
C PHE A 258 -0.81 -33.00 -4.04
N PRO A 259 -0.33 -32.08 -4.90
CA PRO A 259 -0.19 -32.35 -6.34
C PRO A 259 0.82 -33.46 -6.67
N LEU A 260 1.59 -33.92 -5.70
CA LEU A 260 2.64 -34.93 -5.86
C LEU A 260 2.44 -36.00 -4.79
N GLU A 261 2.48 -37.26 -5.20
CA GLU A 261 2.56 -38.41 -4.30
C GLU A 261 3.91 -38.33 -3.58
N VAL A 262 3.90 -37.91 -2.32
CA VAL A 262 5.10 -37.87 -1.48
C VAL A 262 5.12 -39.18 -0.71
N GLU A 263 6.10 -40.02 -1.01
CA GLU A 263 6.38 -41.22 -0.22
C GLU A 263 6.78 -40.75 1.19
N GLN A 264 5.97 -41.06 2.21
CA GLN A 264 6.32 -40.75 3.58
C GLN A 264 7.50 -41.64 3.97
N VAL A 265 8.63 -41.03 4.28
CA VAL A 265 9.75 -41.73 4.91
C VAL A 265 9.37 -41.93 6.38
N ASP A 266 9.37 -43.19 6.83
CA ASP A 266 9.18 -43.58 8.24
C ASP A 266 10.18 -42.90 9.19
#